data_AF-T2JUI4-F1
#
_entry.id   AF-T2JUI4-F1
#
_cell.length_a   1.000
_cell.length_b   1.000
_cell.length_c   1.000
_cell.angle_alpha   90.00
_cell.angle_beta   90.00
_cell.angle_gamma   90.00
#
_symmetry.space_group_name_H-M   'P 1'
#
loop_
_entity.id
_entity.type
_entity.pdbx_description
1 polymer ?
#
loop_
_entity_poly.entity_id
_entity_poly.type
_entity_poly.pdbx_seq_one_letter_code
_entity_poly.pdbx_strand_id
1 'polypeptide(L)' 'MYDTSRLDPERYHKILFEWSYPTLAIEYQKNGKNYPSLGENGEIL' A
#
# COMPACT_ATOMS: atom_id res chain seq x y z
N MET A 1 2.69 18.79 16.37
CA MET A 1 1.44 17.99 16.32
C MET A 1 1.16 17.66 14.86
N TYR A 2 1.67 16.53 14.38
CA TYR A 2 1.35 15.98 13.06
C TYR A 2 0.60 14.67 13.30
N ASP A 3 -0.61 14.80 13.85
CA ASP A 3 -1.40 13.68 14.35
C ASP A 3 -2.26 13.02 13.26
N THR A 4 -2.33 13.62 12.07
CA THR A 4 -3.19 13.12 11.01
C THR A 4 -2.37 13.00 9.74
N SER A 5 -2.07 11.77 9.34
CA SER A 5 -1.64 11.45 7.98
C SER A 5 -2.65 12.07 7.02
N ARG A 6 -2.29 13.21 6.40
CA ARG A 6 -3.08 13.90 5.37
C ARG A 6 -3.10 13.14 4.04
N LEU A 7 -2.43 11.99 4.02
CA LEU A 7 -2.47 11.04 2.93
C LEU A 7 -3.69 10.17 3.14
N ASP A 8 -4.51 10.10 2.10
CA ASP A 8 -5.58 9.14 1.99
C ASP A 8 -5.04 7.74 2.40
N PRO A 9 -5.69 7.05 3.35
CA PRO A 9 -5.20 5.79 3.90
C PRO A 9 -4.96 4.75 2.82
N GLU A 10 -5.74 4.78 1.72
CA GLU A 10 -5.53 3.90 0.57
C GLU A 10 -4.20 4.19 -0.14
N ARG A 11 -3.82 5.47 -0.21
CA ARG A 11 -2.56 5.91 -0.81
C ARG A 11 -1.36 5.60 0.08
N TYR A 12 -1.51 5.73 1.39
CA TYR A 12 -0.49 5.33 2.36
C TYR A 12 -0.22 3.82 2.26
N HIS A 13 -1.27 3.00 2.28
CA HIS A 13 -1.17 1.55 2.12
C HIS A 13 -0.53 1.17 0.80
N LYS A 14 -0.94 1.79 -0.31
CA LYS A 14 -0.33 1.55 -1.62
C LYS A 14 1.17 1.81 -1.62
N ILE A 15 1.61 2.97 -1.10
CA ILE A 15 3.04 3.30 -1.04
C ILE A 15 3.77 2.31 -0.12
N LEU A 16 3.20 1.97 1.03
CA LEU A 16 3.78 1.01 1.97
C LEU A 16 3.97 -0.37 1.31
N PHE A 17 3.02 -0.81 0.49
CA PHE A 17 3.12 -2.05 -0.30
C PHE A 17 4.24 -2.00 -1.33
N GLU A 18 4.29 -0.91 -2.09
CA GLU A 18 5.30 -0.71 -3.15
C GLU A 18 6.71 -0.72 -2.56
N TRP A 19 6.88 -0.22 -1.33
CA TRP A 19 8.14 -0.20 -0.61
C TRP A 19 8.47 -1.54 0.07
N SER A 20 7.48 -2.19 0.68
CA SER A 20 7.69 -3.46 1.41
C SER A 20 7.84 -4.65 0.46
N TYR A 21 7.12 -4.63 -0.66
CA TYR A 21 7.05 -5.73 -1.62
C TYR A 21 7.20 -5.25 -3.07
N PRO A 22 8.40 -4.78 -3.47
CA PRO A 22 8.62 -4.24 -4.82
C PRO A 22 8.33 -5.28 -5.92
N THR A 23 8.63 -6.56 -5.69
CA THR A 23 8.36 -7.63 -6.66
C THR A 23 6.86 -7.90 -6.82
N LEU A 24 6.10 -7.96 -5.72
CA LEU A 24 4.63 -8.09 -5.80
C LEU A 24 3.99 -6.83 -6.39
N ALA A 25 4.50 -5.64 -6.08
CA ALA A 25 3.98 -4.40 -6.63
C ALA A 25 4.05 -4.37 -8.16
N ILE A 26 5.14 -4.88 -8.75
CA ILE A 26 5.28 -5.02 -10.20
C ILE A 26 4.25 -6.02 -10.75
N GLU A 27 4.06 -7.16 -10.09
CA GLU A 27 3.06 -8.18 -10.47
C GLU A 27 1.62 -7.62 -10.42
N TYR A 28 1.30 -6.84 -9.38
CA TYR A 28 0.00 -6.19 -9.21
C TYR A 28 -0.23 -5.08 -10.24
N GLN A 29 0.78 -4.24 -10.51
CA GLN A 29 0.71 -3.24 -11.58
C GLN A 29 0.52 -3.89 -12.94
N LYS A 30 1.25 -4.98 -13.23
CA LYS A 30 1.11 -5.73 -14.49
C LYS A 30 -0.26 -6.38 -14.64
N ASN A 31 -0.83 -6.89 -13.54
CA ASN A 31 -2.16 -7.48 -13.55
C ASN A 31 -3.29 -6.41 -13.56
N GLY A 32 -2.97 -5.13 -13.38
CA GLY A 32 -3.97 -4.05 -13.30
C GLY A 32 -4.97 -4.24 -12.16
N LYS A 33 -4.61 -5.03 -11.14
CA LYS A 33 -5.47 -5.31 -9.99
C LYS A 33 -5.30 -4.23 -8.94
N ASN A 34 -6.41 -3.87 -8.28
CA ASN A 34 -6.34 -3.03 -7.09
C ASN A 34 -5.44 -3.67 -6.04
N TYR A 35 -4.63 -2.84 -5.38
CA TYR A 35 -3.80 -3.27 -4.27
C TYR A 35 -4.70 -3.81 -3.15
N PRO A 36 -4.32 -4.92 -2.51
CA PRO A 36 -5.09 -5.45 -1.41
C PRO A 36 -5.05 -4.44 -0.26
N SER A 37 -6.10 -4.41 0.55
CA SER A 37 -6.13 -3.60 1.76
C SER A 37 -5.00 -4.06 2.66
N LEU A 38 -4.07 -3.15 2.96
CA LEU A 38 -3.01 -3.44 3.91
C LEU A 38 -3.45 -3.03 5.31
N GLY A 39 -3.10 -3.86 6.28
CA GLY A 39 -3.19 -3.49 7.69
C GLY A 39 -2.17 -2.41 8.04
N GLU A 40 -2.31 -1.82 9.22
CA GLU A 40 -1.49 -0.69 9.70
C GLU A 40 0.03 -0.99 9.70
N ASN A 41 0.43 -2.26 9.75
CA ASN A 41 1.83 -2.68 9.72
C ASN A 41 2.33 -3.15 8.34
N GLY A 42 1.54 -3.03 7.28
CA GLY A 42 1.90 -3.54 5.95
C GLY A 42 1.68 -5.05 5.76
N GLU A 43 0.85 -5.64 6.61
CA GLU A 43 0.31 -6.99 6.43
C GLU A 43 -0.83 -6.98 5.40
N ILE A 44 -0.84 -7.95 4.48
CA ILE A 44 -1.89 -8.10 3.48
C ILE A 44 -3.10 -8.76 4.15
N LEU A 45 -4.26 -8.11 4.15
CA LEU A 45 -5.54 -8.65 4.65
C LEU A 45 -6.36 -9.32 3.55
#